data_AF-A0A8J5K4F6-F1
#
_entry.id   AF-A0A8J5K4F6-F1
#
_cell.length_a   1.000
_cell.length_b   1.000
_cell.length_c   1.000
_cell.angle_alpha   90.00
_cell.angle_beta   90.00
_cell.angle_gamma   90.00
#
_symmetry.space_group_name_H-M   'P 1'
#
loop_
_entity.id
_entity.type
_entity.pdbx_description
1 polymer ?
#
loop_
_entity_poly.entity_id
_entity_poly.type
_entity_poly.pdbx_seq_one_letter_code
_entity_poly.pdbx_strand_id
1 'polypeptide(L)'
;MAQRCNFQTDCHDETDEENCRTVVFPPSYKKNIPPPHSPGPLPVQIQISVLALDINTVDMQLTLDMLVRLQWADPRLLYHNLKVDNVLNTLTLQDLLRLWSPQVTTGQLAHLLSSQVTTGQLVHLWSSQVTTGQLAHLMSSQVAFSNAKGIANSEVDKDTAASILRLGLATRGDFSYTEEVDIYEGKENPVQLRRKYSVRYVCNFDLSMYPFDKQVTIGFRRRYGYYVLTTYIPSIFFVCIAYLTTYFKLSNFQVRAIVSLTSMLVLTTLFSQTSSQLPRTSYFKMIDIWMFGAIGCIFSIIVTQTVVDFIHEPNEPQKVVPIKVQEGGMRVTKEVGE
;
A
#
# COMPACT_ATOMS: atom_id res chain seq x y z
N MET A 1 -41.86 22.41 -0.10
CA MET A 1 -41.37 21.03 0.17
C MET A 1 -39.85 20.90 0.31
N ALA A 2 -39.02 21.83 -0.20
CA ALA A 2 -37.56 21.77 0.02
C ALA A 2 -37.14 21.79 1.51
N GLN A 3 -37.98 22.39 2.35
CA GLN A 3 -37.84 22.53 3.80
C GLN A 3 -38.23 21.29 4.61
N ARG A 4 -38.89 20.29 4.01
CA ARG A 4 -39.28 19.07 4.73
C ARG A 4 -38.10 18.10 4.81
N CYS A 5 -37.84 17.49 5.96
CA CYS A 5 -36.74 16.53 6.15
C CYS A 5 -35.36 17.13 5.83
N ASN A 6 -35.07 18.32 6.38
CA ASN A 6 -33.80 19.03 6.22
C ASN A 6 -33.01 19.11 7.54
N PHE A 7 -33.44 18.42 8.60
CA PHE A 7 -32.87 18.47 9.96
C PHE A 7 -33.01 19.84 10.64
N GLN A 8 -33.90 20.68 10.16
CA GLN A 8 -34.23 21.97 10.75
C GLN A 8 -35.74 22.03 10.95
N THR A 9 -36.19 22.29 12.18
CA THR A 9 -37.61 22.44 12.47
C THR A 9 -38.10 23.80 11.95
N ASP A 10 -38.67 23.80 10.75
CA ASP A 10 -39.27 24.98 10.11
C ASP A 10 -40.76 25.12 10.49
N CYS A 11 -41.43 24.02 10.88
CA CYS A 11 -42.80 24.02 11.41
C CYS A 11 -42.83 24.00 12.95
N HIS A 12 -43.80 24.73 13.54
CA HIS A 12 -43.95 24.85 15.01
C HIS A 12 -44.34 23.51 15.68
N ASP A 13 -44.95 22.61 14.93
CA ASP A 13 -45.39 21.28 15.38
C ASP A 13 -44.40 20.16 15.03
N GLU A 14 -43.22 20.49 14.49
CA GLU A 14 -42.15 19.55 14.07
C GLU A 14 -42.60 18.51 13.02
N THR A 15 -43.78 18.71 12.40
CA THR A 15 -44.36 17.76 11.43
C THR A 15 -43.57 17.66 10.14
N ASP A 16 -42.74 18.66 9.85
CA ASP A 16 -41.83 18.70 8.72
C ASP A 16 -40.66 17.72 8.83
N GLU A 17 -40.36 17.24 10.04
CA GLU A 17 -39.30 16.25 10.30
C GLU A 17 -39.86 14.86 10.68
N GLU A 18 -41.19 14.69 10.69
CA GLU A 18 -41.83 13.38 10.87
C GLU A 18 -41.85 12.55 9.58
N ASN A 19 -41.61 11.24 9.71
CA ASN A 19 -41.73 10.22 8.66
C ASN A 19 -40.84 10.45 7.40
N CYS A 20 -39.63 10.96 7.62
CA CYS A 20 -38.65 11.32 6.58
C CYS A 20 -37.92 10.13 5.91
N ARG A 21 -38.67 9.11 5.46
CA ARG A 21 -38.08 8.01 4.70
C ARG A 21 -37.79 8.42 3.27
N THR A 22 -36.52 8.42 2.88
CA THR A 22 -36.10 8.76 1.51
C THR A 22 -36.45 7.67 0.49
N VAL A 23 -36.50 6.40 0.90
CA VAL A 23 -36.80 5.25 0.02
C VAL A 23 -38.04 4.53 0.47
N VAL A 24 -38.93 4.25 -0.47
CA VAL A 24 -40.11 3.41 -0.25
C VAL A 24 -39.96 2.10 -1.02
N PHE A 25 -40.01 0.99 -0.29
CA PHE A 25 -40.00 -0.36 -0.84
C PHE A 25 -41.44 -0.85 -1.01
N PRO A 26 -41.86 -1.30 -2.20
CA PRO A 26 -43.18 -1.93 -2.35
C PRO A 26 -43.24 -3.23 -1.55
N PRO A 27 -44.43 -3.66 -1.08
CA PRO A 27 -44.58 -4.88 -0.27
C PRO A 27 -44.14 -6.15 -1.03
N SER A 28 -44.13 -6.11 -2.35
CA SER A 28 -43.65 -7.18 -3.24
C SER A 28 -42.13 -7.16 -3.48
N TYR A 29 -41.39 -6.21 -2.90
CA TYR A 29 -39.95 -6.07 -3.12
C TYR A 29 -39.18 -7.26 -2.59
N LYS A 30 -38.46 -7.94 -3.48
CA LYS A 30 -37.57 -9.06 -3.13
C LYS A 30 -36.13 -8.66 -3.43
N LYS A 31 -35.33 -8.49 -2.36
CA LYS A 31 -33.90 -8.15 -2.44
C LYS A 31 -33.08 -9.13 -3.29
N ASN A 32 -33.49 -10.39 -3.41
CA ASN A 32 -32.70 -11.40 -4.12
C ASN A 32 -32.90 -11.36 -5.64
N ILE A 33 -33.84 -10.55 -6.14
CA ILE A 33 -34.18 -10.48 -7.57
C ILE A 33 -33.64 -9.17 -8.14
N PRO A 34 -32.85 -9.21 -9.24
CA PRO A 34 -32.36 -7.99 -9.87
C PRO A 34 -33.50 -7.10 -10.37
N PRO A 35 -33.30 -5.78 -10.43
CA PRO A 35 -34.26 -4.85 -11.01
C PRO A 35 -34.63 -5.25 -12.44
N PRO A 36 -35.93 -5.22 -12.80
CA PRO A 36 -36.35 -5.47 -14.16
C PRO A 36 -35.89 -4.32 -15.06
N HIS A 37 -35.30 -4.66 -16.21
CA HIS A 37 -34.89 -3.71 -17.23
C HIS A 37 -35.36 -4.21 -18.61
N SER A 38 -35.90 -3.32 -19.43
CA SER A 38 -36.31 -3.62 -20.81
C SER A 38 -36.01 -2.40 -21.68
N PRO A 39 -35.30 -2.56 -22.82
CA PRO A 39 -34.78 -3.81 -23.37
C PRO A 39 -33.40 -4.21 -22.77
N GLY A 40 -33.23 -5.49 -22.46
CA GLY A 40 -31.91 -6.07 -22.16
C GLY A 40 -31.50 -6.10 -20.67
N PRO A 41 -30.21 -6.40 -20.38
CA PRO A 41 -29.71 -6.50 -19.01
C PRO A 41 -29.65 -5.13 -18.32
N LEU A 42 -29.76 -5.12 -16.99
CA LEU A 42 -29.64 -3.90 -16.20
C LEU A 42 -28.28 -3.23 -16.41
N PRO A 43 -28.21 -1.98 -16.90
CA PRO A 43 -26.95 -1.25 -16.96
C PRO A 43 -26.47 -0.89 -15.55
N VAL A 44 -25.33 -1.44 -15.16
CA VAL A 44 -24.63 -1.09 -13.92
C VAL A 44 -23.36 -0.36 -14.29
N GLN A 45 -23.28 0.93 -13.96
CA GLN A 45 -22.08 1.73 -14.18
C GLN A 45 -21.10 1.51 -13.02
N ILE A 46 -19.87 1.12 -13.35
CA ILE A 46 -18.79 0.85 -12.40
C ILE A 46 -17.71 1.90 -12.60
N GLN A 47 -17.39 2.65 -11.55
CA GLN A 47 -16.27 3.59 -11.54
C GLN A 47 -15.28 3.15 -10.45
N ILE A 48 -14.03 2.90 -10.84
CA ILE A 48 -12.95 2.54 -9.92
C ILE A 48 -11.99 3.73 -9.84
N SER A 49 -11.71 4.19 -8.63
CA SER A 49 -10.75 5.27 -8.36
C SER A 49 -9.66 4.77 -7.44
N VAL A 50 -8.41 4.87 -7.86
CA VAL A 50 -7.25 4.54 -7.00
C VAL A 50 -6.99 5.71 -6.08
N LEU A 51 -7.05 5.48 -4.76
CA LEU A 51 -6.81 6.47 -3.72
C LEU A 51 -5.33 6.52 -3.34
N ALA A 52 -4.74 5.35 -3.10
CA ALA A 52 -3.35 5.23 -2.70
C ALA A 52 -2.74 3.93 -3.27
N LEU A 53 -1.43 3.96 -3.44
CA LEU A 53 -0.65 2.84 -3.92
C LEU A 53 0.64 2.78 -3.11
N ASP A 54 0.90 1.62 -2.51
CA ASP A 54 2.09 1.36 -1.72
C ASP A 54 2.79 0.08 -2.20
N ILE A 55 4.12 0.10 -2.25
CA ILE A 55 4.94 -1.01 -2.75
C ILE A 55 5.93 -1.42 -1.66
N ASN A 56 5.74 -2.61 -1.12
CA ASN A 56 6.69 -3.24 -0.22
C ASN A 56 7.58 -4.20 -1.03
N THR A 57 8.82 -3.79 -1.26
CA THR A 57 9.79 -4.59 -2.03
C THR A 57 10.38 -5.74 -1.23
N VAL A 58 10.38 -5.67 0.11
CA VAL A 58 10.91 -6.74 0.98
C VAL A 58 9.99 -7.95 0.95
N ASP A 59 8.69 -7.70 1.06
CA ASP A 59 7.66 -8.74 1.06
C ASP A 59 7.08 -9.04 -0.34
N MET A 60 7.61 -8.40 -1.39
CA MET A 60 7.12 -8.47 -2.77
C MET A 60 5.60 -8.23 -2.88
N GLN A 61 5.12 -7.20 -2.18
CA GLN A 61 3.69 -6.89 -2.08
C GLN A 61 3.37 -5.50 -2.62
N LEU A 62 2.23 -5.39 -3.30
CA LEU A 62 1.64 -4.14 -3.77
C LEU A 62 0.31 -3.95 -3.05
N THR A 63 0.16 -2.87 -2.30
CA THR A 63 -1.09 -2.49 -1.65
C THR A 63 -1.78 -1.41 -2.46
N LEU A 64 -3.04 -1.64 -2.81
CA LEU A 64 -3.86 -0.73 -3.60
C LEU A 64 -5.13 -0.38 -2.84
N ASP A 65 -5.28 0.89 -2.52
CA ASP A 65 -6.51 1.42 -1.94
C ASP A 65 -7.37 1.98 -3.06
N MET A 66 -8.59 1.48 -3.17
CA MET A 66 -9.53 1.82 -4.24
C MET A 66 -10.88 2.25 -3.67
N LEU A 67 -11.51 3.23 -4.29
CA LEU A 67 -12.91 3.53 -4.14
C LEU A 67 -13.66 3.00 -5.37
N VAL A 68 -14.55 2.04 -5.15
CA VAL A 68 -15.45 1.49 -6.17
C VAL A 68 -16.81 2.15 -6.00
N ARG A 69 -17.31 2.75 -7.08
CA ARG A 69 -18.66 3.30 -7.16
C ARG A 69 -19.48 2.46 -8.14
N LEU A 70 -20.65 2.02 -7.69
CA LEU A 70 -21.61 1.26 -8.48
C LEU A 70 -22.86 2.11 -8.62
N GLN A 71 -23.38 2.24 -9.83
CA GLN A 71 -24.56 3.03 -10.14
C GLN A 71 -25.55 2.19 -10.93
N TRP A 72 -26.79 2.09 -10.45
CA TRP A 72 -27.88 1.40 -11.14
C TRP A 72 -29.22 2.07 -10.84
N ALA A 73 -30.16 1.97 -11.79
CA ALA A 73 -31.53 2.41 -11.60
C ALA A 73 -32.42 1.21 -11.22
N ASP A 74 -33.29 1.36 -10.23
CA ASP A 74 -34.26 0.32 -9.85
C ASP A 74 -35.68 0.84 -10.06
N PRO A 75 -36.37 0.47 -11.16
CA PRO A 75 -37.72 0.94 -11.45
C PRO A 75 -38.78 0.55 -10.41
N ARG A 76 -38.47 -0.39 -9.50
CA ARG A 76 -39.40 -0.84 -8.46
C ARG A 76 -39.43 0.09 -7.25
N LEU A 77 -38.47 1.01 -7.14
CA LEU A 77 -38.32 1.89 -6.00
C LEU A 77 -38.93 3.25 -6.30
N LEU A 78 -39.49 3.86 -5.25
CA LEU A 78 -39.92 5.25 -5.25
C LEU A 78 -39.12 5.98 -4.18
N TYR A 79 -38.73 7.21 -4.50
CA TYR A 79 -38.02 8.07 -3.56
C TYR A 79 -38.85 9.28 -3.21
N HIS A 80 -38.77 9.68 -1.94
CA HIS A 80 -39.49 10.82 -1.42
C HIS A 80 -38.53 11.97 -1.13
N ASN A 81 -38.92 13.18 -1.50
CA ASN A 81 -38.28 14.43 -1.09
C ASN A 81 -36.77 14.50 -1.40
N LEU A 82 -36.33 14.01 -2.56
CA LEU A 82 -34.92 14.07 -2.96
C LEU A 82 -34.40 15.52 -2.98
N LYS A 83 -33.30 15.75 -2.26
CA LYS A 83 -32.60 17.03 -2.23
C LYS A 83 -31.82 17.27 -3.52
N VAL A 84 -31.57 18.54 -3.82
CA VAL A 84 -30.75 18.96 -4.97
C VAL A 84 -29.31 18.46 -4.79
N ASP A 85 -28.80 18.55 -3.56
CA ASP A 85 -27.49 18.00 -3.22
C ASP A 85 -27.58 16.49 -2.97
N ASN A 86 -27.01 15.72 -3.90
CA ASN A 86 -27.00 14.26 -3.83
C ASN A 86 -26.29 13.69 -2.59
N VAL A 87 -25.43 14.48 -1.94
CA VAL A 87 -24.74 14.09 -0.70
C VAL A 87 -25.71 14.02 0.49
N LEU A 88 -26.81 14.78 0.45
CA LEU A 88 -27.85 14.76 1.47
C LEU A 88 -28.85 13.61 1.27
N ASN A 89 -28.86 12.98 0.09
CA ASN A 89 -29.72 11.84 -0.24
C ASN A 89 -29.08 10.51 0.17
N THR A 90 -28.50 10.44 1.37
CA THR A 90 -27.83 9.23 1.88
C THR A 90 -28.84 8.24 2.45
N LEU A 91 -28.60 6.96 2.16
CA LEU A 91 -29.43 5.87 2.68
C LEU A 91 -28.96 5.45 4.07
N THR A 92 -29.93 5.14 4.93
CA THR A 92 -29.64 4.54 6.22
C THR A 92 -29.12 3.12 6.06
N LEU A 93 -28.40 2.61 7.07
CA LEU A 93 -27.93 1.23 7.06
C LEU A 93 -29.09 0.24 6.89
N GLN A 94 -30.24 0.50 7.52
CA GLN A 94 -31.41 -0.38 7.45
C GLN A 94 -31.96 -0.49 6.01
N ASP A 95 -32.02 0.62 5.29
CA ASP A 95 -32.47 0.64 3.89
C ASP A 95 -31.46 -0.06 2.98
N LEU A 96 -30.16 0.15 3.22
CA LEU A 96 -29.10 -0.51 2.48
C LEU A 96 -29.12 -2.04 2.64
N LEU A 97 -29.46 -2.53 3.84
CA LEU A 97 -29.60 -3.97 4.09
C LEU A 97 -30.81 -4.58 3.37
N ARG A 98 -31.86 -3.80 3.07
CA ARG A 98 -33.05 -4.26 2.34
C ARG A 98 -32.92 -4.11 0.83
N LEU A 99 -32.10 -3.18 0.36
CA LEU A 99 -31.89 -2.86 -1.04
C LEU A 99 -31.12 -3.97 -1.79
N TRP A 100 -31.56 -4.31 -3.01
CA TRP A 100 -30.78 -5.13 -3.94
C TRP A 100 -29.49 -4.37 -4.32
N SER A 101 -28.34 -5.02 -4.24
CA SER A 101 -27.07 -4.44 -4.72
C SER A 101 -26.33 -5.44 -5.60
N PRO A 102 -25.71 -4.97 -6.70
CA PRO A 102 -24.95 -5.84 -7.58
C PRO A 102 -23.75 -6.42 -6.83
N GLN A 103 -23.54 -7.72 -7.00
CA GLN A 103 -22.36 -8.41 -6.49
C GLN A 103 -21.25 -8.28 -7.53
N VAL A 104 -20.12 -7.68 -7.15
CA VAL A 104 -18.93 -7.59 -8.00
C VAL A 104 -17.97 -8.68 -7.56
N THR A 105 -17.91 -9.77 -8.30
CA THR A 105 -16.86 -10.77 -8.09
C THR A 105 -15.74 -10.50 -9.09
N THR A 106 -14.59 -10.06 -8.60
CA THR A 106 -13.36 -10.25 -9.37
C THR A 106 -12.90 -11.70 -9.16
N GLY A 107 -12.28 -12.31 -10.18
CA GLY A 107 -11.66 -13.63 -10.08
C GLY A 107 -12.16 -14.68 -11.10
N GLN A 108 -11.26 -15.05 -12.03
CA GLN A 108 -11.02 -16.42 -12.52
C GLN A 108 -12.19 -17.30 -13.01
N LEU A 109 -13.39 -16.78 -13.24
CA LEU A 109 -14.42 -17.47 -14.03
C LEU A 109 -14.16 -17.39 -15.55
N ALA A 110 -13.13 -16.65 -16.00
CA ALA A 110 -12.74 -16.62 -17.42
C ALA A 110 -11.82 -17.78 -17.84
N HIS A 111 -11.17 -18.49 -16.91
CA HIS A 111 -10.26 -19.59 -17.25
C HIS A 111 -10.74 -20.99 -16.84
N LEU A 112 -11.78 -21.08 -16.00
CA LEU A 112 -12.48 -22.35 -15.71
C LEU A 112 -13.76 -22.55 -16.53
N LEU A 113 -14.22 -21.52 -17.27
CA LEU A 113 -15.35 -21.63 -18.21
C LEU A 113 -14.93 -21.55 -19.69
N SER A 114 -13.63 -21.43 -19.99
CA SER A 114 -13.12 -21.46 -21.37
C SER A 114 -12.59 -22.82 -21.81
N SER A 115 -12.56 -23.82 -20.92
CA SER A 115 -12.39 -25.23 -21.30
C SER A 115 -13.61 -26.03 -20.89
N GLN A 116 -14.35 -26.55 -21.86
CA GLN A 116 -15.50 -27.45 -21.71
C GLN A 116 -16.86 -26.79 -21.41
N VAL A 117 -17.38 -26.01 -22.35
CA VAL A 117 -18.85 -25.94 -22.55
C VAL A 117 -19.14 -26.40 -23.98
N THR A 118 -18.90 -27.68 -24.22
CA THR A 118 -19.58 -28.42 -25.30
C THR A 118 -20.94 -28.84 -24.74
N THR A 119 -22.00 -28.25 -25.30
CA THR A 119 -23.36 -28.81 -25.40
C THR A 119 -23.96 -29.50 -24.15
N GLY A 120 -24.89 -28.79 -23.50
CA GLY A 120 -26.11 -29.39 -22.94
C GLY A 120 -25.96 -30.37 -21.78
N GLN A 121 -25.70 -29.87 -20.57
CA GLN A 121 -26.05 -30.61 -19.35
C GLN A 121 -26.33 -29.67 -18.17
N LEU A 122 -27.52 -29.79 -17.57
CA LEU A 122 -27.92 -29.11 -16.34
C LEU A 122 -27.24 -29.77 -15.14
N VAL A 123 -26.45 -29.02 -14.38
CA VAL A 123 -25.86 -29.48 -13.12
C VAL A 123 -26.68 -28.92 -11.96
N HIS A 124 -27.49 -29.77 -11.34
CA HIS A 124 -28.10 -29.52 -10.03
C HIS A 124 -27.06 -29.78 -8.93
N LEU A 125 -26.85 -28.82 -8.02
CA LEU A 125 -26.10 -29.05 -6.78
C LEU A 125 -27.00 -28.78 -5.58
N TRP A 126 -27.29 -29.85 -4.84
CA TRP A 126 -27.82 -29.84 -3.48
C TRP A 126 -26.65 -30.03 -2.51
N SER A 127 -26.58 -29.24 -1.44
CA SER A 127 -26.06 -29.76 -0.17
C SER A 127 -26.72 -29.06 1.00
N SER A 128 -27.37 -29.87 1.83
CA SER A 128 -27.95 -29.52 3.13
C SER A 128 -26.89 -29.48 4.22
N GLN A 129 -27.30 -28.92 5.37
CA GLN A 129 -26.58 -28.69 6.63
C GLN A 129 -25.93 -27.30 6.75
N VAL A 130 -26.79 -26.30 6.98
CA VAL A 130 -26.41 -25.03 7.61
C VAL A 130 -26.67 -25.19 9.11
N THR A 131 -25.60 -25.30 9.90
CA THR A 131 -25.70 -25.15 11.36
C THR A 131 -25.88 -23.68 11.71
N THR A 132 -26.77 -23.44 12.66
CA THR A 132 -27.40 -22.17 13.07
C THR A 132 -26.48 -21.15 13.75
N GLY A 133 -25.18 -21.12 13.40
CA GLY A 133 -24.20 -20.11 13.82
C GLY A 133 -23.68 -19.20 12.69
N GLN A 134 -24.04 -19.46 11.43
CA GLN A 134 -23.53 -18.75 10.24
C GLN A 134 -24.43 -17.63 9.70
N LEU A 135 -25.47 -17.22 10.43
CA LEU A 135 -26.41 -16.19 9.98
C LEU A 135 -25.86 -14.75 9.97
N ALA A 136 -24.63 -14.52 10.46
CA ALA A 136 -23.93 -13.25 10.30
C ALA A 136 -23.08 -13.18 9.02
N HIS A 137 -22.94 -14.29 8.27
CA HIS A 137 -21.90 -14.44 7.25
C HIS A 137 -22.36 -14.18 5.80
N LEU A 138 -23.59 -13.68 5.61
CA LEU A 138 -24.20 -13.49 4.29
C LEU A 138 -24.47 -12.03 3.92
N MET A 139 -23.71 -11.08 4.47
CA MET A 139 -23.75 -9.68 4.03
C MET A 139 -22.36 -9.02 4.00
N SER A 140 -21.44 -9.60 3.22
CA SER A 140 -20.34 -8.80 2.66
C SER A 140 -20.15 -9.22 1.20
N SER A 141 -20.23 -8.26 0.28
CA SER A 141 -19.87 -8.49 -1.12
C SER A 141 -18.35 -8.68 -1.17
N GLN A 142 -17.93 -9.94 -1.17
CA GLN A 142 -16.53 -10.29 -1.24
C GLN A 142 -16.03 -10.10 -2.67
N VAL A 143 -15.01 -9.24 -2.83
CA VAL A 143 -14.39 -8.96 -4.13
C VAL A 143 -13.03 -9.66 -4.13
N ALA A 144 -12.84 -10.68 -4.98
CA ALA A 144 -11.63 -11.50 -4.99
C ALA A 144 -10.68 -11.11 -6.15
N PHE A 145 -9.72 -10.22 -5.89
CA PHE A 145 -8.79 -9.81 -6.95
C PHE A 145 -7.78 -10.92 -7.26
N SER A 146 -7.48 -11.15 -8.54
CA SER A 146 -6.45 -12.12 -8.97
C SER A 146 -5.09 -11.74 -8.40
N ASN A 147 -4.32 -12.73 -7.92
CA ASN A 147 -3.03 -12.54 -7.23
C ASN A 147 -3.10 -11.76 -5.91
N ALA A 148 -4.29 -11.51 -5.36
CA ALA A 148 -4.42 -10.97 -4.01
C ALA A 148 -4.06 -12.05 -2.97
N LYS A 149 -3.39 -11.65 -1.88
CA LYS A 149 -2.99 -12.52 -0.77
C LYS A 149 -4.20 -13.12 -0.01
N GLY A 150 -5.41 -12.66 -0.31
CA GLY A 150 -6.67 -13.18 0.21
C GLY A 150 -7.87 -12.53 -0.48
N ILE A 151 -9.08 -12.95 -0.10
CA ILE A 151 -10.32 -12.28 -0.46
C ILE A 151 -10.24 -10.86 0.13
N ALA A 152 -10.32 -9.84 -0.72
CA ALA A 152 -10.34 -8.47 -0.22
C ALA A 152 -11.71 -8.21 0.39
N ASN A 153 -11.78 -8.30 1.71
CA ASN A 153 -12.88 -7.71 2.43
C ASN A 153 -12.77 -6.20 2.21
N SER A 154 -13.89 -5.54 1.90
CA SER A 154 -13.98 -4.09 2.08
C SER A 154 -13.49 -3.78 3.50
N GLU A 155 -12.89 -2.62 3.75
CA GLU A 155 -12.86 -2.12 5.13
C GLU A 155 -14.33 -1.85 5.49
N VAL A 156 -15.01 -2.90 5.94
CA VAL A 156 -16.43 -2.95 6.28
C VAL A 156 -16.53 -2.25 7.64
N ASP A 157 -17.23 -1.12 7.65
CA ASP A 157 -17.99 -0.55 8.79
C ASP A 157 -17.83 0.94 9.15
N LYS A 158 -17.26 1.81 8.30
CA LYS A 158 -17.48 3.27 8.43
C LYS A 158 -17.77 4.03 7.13
N ASP A 159 -17.14 3.64 6.02
CA ASP A 159 -17.14 4.46 4.80
C ASP A 159 -18.01 3.91 3.65
N THR A 160 -18.77 2.84 3.88
CA THR A 160 -19.75 2.37 2.89
C THR A 160 -20.97 3.27 2.96
N ALA A 161 -21.19 4.04 1.91
CA ALA A 161 -22.35 4.93 1.79
C ALA A 161 -23.07 4.65 0.48
N ALA A 162 -24.40 4.65 0.54
CA ALA A 162 -25.25 4.69 -0.64
C ALA A 162 -25.98 6.03 -0.68
N SER A 163 -26.02 6.65 -1.85
CA SER A 163 -26.70 7.92 -2.08
C SER A 163 -27.54 7.83 -3.35
N ILE A 164 -28.68 8.49 -3.38
CA ILE A 164 -29.52 8.56 -4.58
C ILE A 164 -29.11 9.79 -5.41
N LEU A 165 -28.94 9.58 -6.72
CA LEU A 165 -28.72 10.67 -7.65
C LEU A 165 -30.06 11.19 -8.14
N ARG A 166 -30.39 12.43 -7.78
CA ARG A 166 -31.55 13.14 -8.31
C ARG A 166 -31.26 13.60 -9.74
N LEU A 167 -31.85 12.93 -10.72
CA LEU A 167 -31.76 13.27 -12.15
C LEU A 167 -33.15 13.51 -12.77
N GLY A 168 -34.16 12.77 -12.31
CA GLY A 168 -35.54 12.87 -12.79
C GLY A 168 -36.29 14.05 -12.18
N LEU A 169 -37.44 14.36 -12.78
CA LEU A 169 -38.35 15.38 -12.27
C LEU A 169 -39.20 14.83 -11.13
N ALA A 170 -39.62 15.71 -10.23
CA ALA A 170 -40.54 15.37 -9.15
C ALA A 170 -41.97 15.26 -9.68
N THR A 171 -42.68 14.24 -9.23
CA THR A 171 -44.14 14.11 -9.37
C THR A 171 -44.78 14.35 -8.02
N ARG A 172 -45.93 15.04 -7.98
CA ARG A 172 -46.63 15.27 -6.71
C ARG A 172 -47.37 14.01 -6.29
N GLY A 173 -47.31 13.68 -5.00
CA GLY A 173 -48.15 12.64 -4.41
C GLY A 173 -49.64 12.88 -4.67
N ASP A 174 -50.37 11.81 -4.95
CA ASP A 174 -51.83 11.82 -5.10
C ASP A 174 -52.53 11.91 -3.72
N PHE A 175 -53.84 12.21 -3.69
CA PHE A 175 -54.66 12.31 -2.47
C PHE A 175 -54.73 11.03 -1.63
N SER A 176 -54.19 9.91 -2.14
CA SER A 176 -53.96 8.70 -1.36
C SER A 176 -52.90 8.87 -0.27
N TYR A 177 -52.06 9.89 -0.36
CA TYR A 177 -51.07 10.23 0.66
C TYR A 177 -51.64 11.34 1.54
N THR A 178 -51.70 11.09 2.85
CA THR A 178 -52.14 12.08 3.85
C THR A 178 -51.16 13.25 3.96
N GLU A 179 -49.95 13.10 3.41
CA GLU A 179 -48.85 14.05 3.51
C GLU A 179 -48.46 14.59 2.14
N GLU A 180 -48.04 15.85 2.09
CA GLU A 180 -47.44 16.45 0.90
C GLU A 180 -46.02 15.90 0.66
N VAL A 181 -45.85 15.15 -0.43
CA VAL A 181 -44.59 14.47 -0.78
C VAL A 181 -44.26 14.66 -2.26
N ASP A 182 -43.00 14.99 -2.53
CA ASP A 182 -42.43 14.95 -3.88
C ASP A 182 -41.91 13.53 -4.16
N ILE A 183 -42.50 12.85 -5.14
CA ILE A 183 -42.19 11.48 -5.53
C ILE A 183 -41.27 11.48 -6.75
N TYR A 184 -40.20 10.70 -6.66
CA TYR A 184 -39.21 10.51 -7.71
C TYR A 184 -39.14 9.02 -8.09
N GLU A 185 -39.21 8.73 -9.38
CA GLU A 185 -39.13 7.35 -9.88
C GLU A 185 -37.70 6.80 -9.83
N GLY A 186 -37.55 5.56 -9.35
CA GLY A 186 -36.25 4.89 -9.31
C GLY A 186 -35.67 4.51 -10.68
N LYS A 187 -36.47 4.60 -11.74
CA LYS A 187 -36.02 4.41 -13.13
C LYS A 187 -35.11 5.56 -13.60
N GLU A 188 -35.42 6.79 -13.20
CA GLU A 188 -34.69 7.99 -13.63
C GLU A 188 -33.63 8.41 -12.60
N ASN A 189 -33.78 7.99 -11.35
CA ASN A 189 -32.93 8.41 -10.24
C ASN A 189 -32.07 7.22 -9.76
N PRO A 190 -30.86 7.02 -10.29
CA PRO A 190 -30.07 5.85 -9.96
C PRO A 190 -29.50 5.91 -8.54
N VAL A 191 -29.38 4.74 -7.91
CA VAL A 191 -28.66 4.57 -6.65
C VAL A 191 -27.16 4.52 -6.94
N GLN A 192 -26.39 5.31 -6.22
CA GLN A 192 -24.92 5.28 -6.21
C GLN A 192 -24.43 4.65 -4.91
N LEU A 193 -23.83 3.47 -5.00
CA LEU A 193 -23.17 2.79 -3.89
C LEU A 193 -21.66 3.03 -3.95
N ARG A 194 -21.06 3.48 -2.85
CA ARG A 194 -19.62 3.74 -2.73
C ARG A 194 -19.03 2.76 -1.71
N ARG A 195 -17.95 2.08 -2.10
CA ARG A 195 -17.23 1.12 -1.25
C ARG A 195 -15.72 1.31 -1.39
N LYS A 196 -15.03 1.33 -0.25
CA LYS A 196 -13.57 1.42 -0.18
C LYS A 196 -12.98 0.02 0.02
N TYR A 197 -12.02 -0.33 -0.83
CA TYR A 197 -11.31 -1.61 -0.78
C TYR A 197 -9.82 -1.34 -0.60
N SER A 198 -9.18 -2.07 0.32
CA SER A 198 -7.73 -2.14 0.43
C SER A 198 -7.29 -3.55 0.01
N VAL A 199 -6.58 -3.65 -1.11
CA VAL A 199 -6.21 -4.92 -1.73
C VAL A 199 -4.70 -5.08 -1.68
N ARG A 200 -4.24 -6.22 -1.17
CA ARG A 200 -2.82 -6.58 -1.15
C ARG A 200 -2.53 -7.64 -2.19
N TYR A 201 -1.78 -7.28 -3.22
CA TYR A 201 -1.32 -8.15 -4.28
C TYR A 201 0.05 -8.73 -3.96
N VAL A 202 0.23 -10.02 -4.25
CA VAL A 202 1.55 -10.67 -4.28
C VAL A 202 2.09 -10.52 -5.71
N CYS A 203 3.23 -9.86 -5.85
CA CYS A 203 3.83 -9.56 -7.15
C CYS A 203 5.18 -10.25 -7.28
N ASN A 204 5.48 -10.80 -8.46
CA ASN A 204 6.83 -11.26 -8.77
C ASN A 204 7.63 -10.09 -9.35
N PHE A 205 8.32 -9.33 -8.50
CA PHE A 205 9.19 -8.25 -8.96
C PHE A 205 10.55 -8.80 -9.40
N ASP A 206 10.96 -8.51 -10.63
CA ASP A 206 12.34 -8.72 -11.06
C ASP A 206 13.23 -7.56 -10.54
N LEU A 207 14.16 -7.88 -9.64
CA LEU A 207 15.08 -6.94 -9.01
C LEU A 207 16.54 -7.11 -9.47
N SER A 208 16.80 -7.90 -10.51
CA SER A 208 18.16 -8.13 -11.02
C SER A 208 18.90 -6.82 -11.33
N MET A 209 18.24 -5.87 -12.00
CA MET A 209 18.77 -4.56 -12.41
C MET A 209 18.49 -3.44 -11.40
N TYR A 210 18.16 -3.76 -10.15
CA TYR A 210 17.97 -2.75 -9.11
C TYR A 210 19.21 -1.84 -8.99
N PRO A 211 19.08 -0.50 -8.90
CA PRO A 211 17.85 0.32 -8.80
C PRO A 211 17.31 0.90 -10.13
N PHE A 212 17.73 0.40 -11.29
CA PHE A 212 17.42 0.96 -12.61
C PHE A 212 16.35 0.18 -13.40
N ASP A 213 15.68 -0.77 -12.75
CA ASP A 213 14.65 -1.62 -13.33
C ASP A 213 13.36 -0.87 -13.68
N LYS A 214 12.61 -1.48 -14.61
CA LYS A 214 11.29 -1.04 -15.08
C LYS A 214 10.35 -2.25 -15.10
N GLN A 215 9.16 -2.10 -14.54
CA GLN A 215 8.13 -3.15 -14.52
C GLN A 215 7.06 -2.80 -15.58
N VAL A 216 6.71 -3.76 -16.45
CA VAL A 216 5.90 -3.51 -17.67
C VAL A 216 4.40 -3.74 -17.45
N THR A 217 4.01 -4.65 -16.56
CA THR A 217 2.59 -5.01 -16.33
C THR A 217 1.77 -3.84 -15.77
N ILE A 218 2.37 -3.08 -14.87
CA ILE A 218 1.90 -1.79 -14.39
C ILE A 218 3.14 -0.91 -14.42
N GLY A 219 3.16 0.12 -15.26
CA GLY A 219 4.36 0.88 -15.62
C GLY A 219 5.02 1.60 -14.45
N PHE A 220 5.84 0.89 -13.66
CA PHE A 220 6.61 1.44 -12.56
C PHE A 220 8.07 1.55 -12.95
N ARG A 221 8.66 2.71 -12.65
CA ARG A 221 10.09 2.97 -12.81
C ARG A 221 10.67 3.42 -11.47
N ARG A 222 11.75 2.78 -11.03
CA ARG A 222 12.43 3.19 -9.80
C ARG A 222 13.15 4.52 -9.98
N ARG A 223 13.09 5.35 -8.94
CA ARG A 223 13.85 6.60 -8.86
C ARG A 223 15.19 6.30 -8.21
N TYR A 224 16.24 6.23 -9.03
CA TYR A 224 17.59 5.83 -8.60
C TYR A 224 18.36 6.93 -7.85
N GLY A 225 17.92 8.19 -7.91
CA GLY A 225 18.67 9.34 -7.38
C GLY A 225 19.02 9.23 -5.90
N TYR A 226 18.11 8.68 -5.08
CA TYR A 226 18.38 8.43 -3.67
C TYR A 226 19.56 7.47 -3.48
N TYR A 227 19.52 6.30 -4.13
CA TYR A 227 20.57 5.27 -4.02
C TYR A 227 21.93 5.73 -4.54
N VAL A 228 21.95 6.59 -5.58
CA VAL A 228 23.20 7.19 -6.05
C VAL A 228 23.86 8.04 -4.97
N LEU A 229 23.07 8.87 -4.27
CA LEU A 229 23.59 9.78 -3.25
C LEU A 229 23.97 9.06 -1.94
N THR A 230 23.21 8.04 -1.53
CA THR A 230 23.36 7.40 -0.22
C THR A 230 24.21 6.13 -0.25
N THR A 231 24.34 5.46 -1.39
CA THR A 231 25.08 4.20 -1.52
C THR A 231 26.28 4.34 -2.46
N TYR A 232 26.06 4.75 -3.70
CA TYR A 232 27.13 4.79 -4.71
C TYR A 232 28.20 5.85 -4.41
N ILE A 233 27.80 7.10 -4.16
CA ILE A 233 28.76 8.19 -3.88
C ILE A 233 29.62 7.89 -2.62
N PRO A 234 29.04 7.49 -1.47
CA PRO A 234 29.84 7.12 -0.31
C PRO A 234 30.77 5.94 -0.59
N SER A 235 30.32 4.90 -1.30
CA SER A 235 31.17 3.76 -1.64
C SER A 235 32.40 4.17 -2.45
N ILE A 236 32.25 5.10 -3.40
CA ILE A 236 33.35 5.66 -4.18
C ILE A 236 34.29 6.46 -3.28
N PHE A 237 33.77 7.31 -2.40
CA PHE A 237 34.62 8.07 -1.48
C PHE A 237 35.43 7.18 -0.55
N PHE A 238 34.87 6.09 -0.03
CA PHE A 238 35.64 5.14 0.79
C PHE A 238 36.74 4.43 0.01
N VAL A 239 36.48 4.05 -1.25
CA VAL A 239 37.52 3.51 -2.14
C VAL A 239 38.61 4.55 -2.42
N CYS A 240 38.24 5.81 -2.64
CA CYS A 240 39.20 6.91 -2.84
C CYS A 240 40.03 7.17 -1.58
N ILE A 241 39.43 7.19 -0.39
CA ILE A 241 40.15 7.36 0.87
C ILE A 241 41.15 6.22 1.08
N ALA A 242 40.71 4.97 0.86
CA ALA A 242 41.60 3.81 0.92
C ALA A 242 42.74 3.94 -0.10
N TYR A 243 42.46 4.36 -1.33
CA TYR A 243 43.49 4.59 -2.34
C TYR A 243 44.49 5.68 -1.92
N LEU A 244 44.03 6.79 -1.33
CA LEU A 244 44.91 7.87 -0.89
C LEU A 244 45.91 7.44 0.20
N THR A 245 45.59 6.41 1.00
CA THR A 245 46.53 5.88 2.00
C THR A 245 47.80 5.27 1.39
N THR A 246 47.83 4.98 0.09
CA THR A 246 49.06 4.55 -0.59
C THR A 246 50.08 5.67 -0.73
N TYR A 247 49.65 6.93 -0.69
CA TYR A 247 50.54 8.10 -0.78
C TYR A 247 51.13 8.53 0.57
N PHE A 248 50.65 7.98 1.68
CA PHE A 248 51.21 8.27 3.00
C PHE A 248 52.62 7.70 3.14
N LYS A 249 53.46 8.36 3.95
CA LYS A 249 54.82 7.92 4.23
C LYS A 249 54.83 6.47 4.74
N LEU A 250 55.71 5.67 4.16
CA LEU A 250 55.85 4.22 4.43
C LEU A 250 56.13 3.92 5.92
N SER A 251 56.78 4.85 6.63
CA SER A 251 57.13 4.70 8.05
C SER A 251 55.95 4.51 9.01
N ASN A 252 54.73 4.88 8.61
CA ASN A 252 53.54 4.85 9.47
C ASN A 252 52.54 3.77 9.02
N PHE A 253 52.97 2.50 8.97
CA PHE A 253 52.11 1.38 8.57
C PHE A 253 50.81 1.28 9.39
N GLN A 254 50.90 1.45 10.71
CA GLN A 254 49.75 1.35 11.61
C GLN A 254 48.60 2.30 11.21
N VAL A 255 48.91 3.54 10.85
CA VAL A 255 47.89 4.53 10.46
C VAL A 255 47.23 4.14 9.12
N ARG A 256 48.02 3.67 8.15
CA ARG A 256 47.55 3.26 6.82
C ARG A 256 46.62 2.04 6.89
N ALA A 257 47.02 1.03 7.66
CA ALA A 257 46.25 -0.18 7.88
C ALA A 257 44.93 0.12 8.60
N ILE A 258 44.93 0.93 9.66
CA ILE A 258 43.73 1.30 10.40
C ILE A 258 42.72 2.02 9.50
N VAL A 259 43.15 3.01 8.70
CA VAL A 259 42.24 3.76 7.81
C VAL A 259 41.64 2.87 6.71
N SER A 260 42.43 1.95 6.17
CA SER A 260 41.96 1.03 5.12
C SER A 260 40.98 -0.02 5.70
N LEU A 261 41.28 -0.56 6.89
CA LEU A 261 40.40 -1.51 7.59
C LEU A 261 39.09 -0.86 8.05
N THR A 262 39.12 0.37 8.56
CA THR A 262 37.90 1.09 8.94
C THR A 262 37.03 1.41 7.73
N SER A 263 37.64 1.79 6.59
CA SER A 263 36.92 2.00 5.33
C SER A 263 36.25 0.71 4.84
N MET A 264 36.93 -0.43 4.95
CA MET A 264 36.35 -1.74 4.62
C MET A 264 35.18 -2.11 5.53
N LEU A 265 35.31 -1.86 6.85
CA LEU A 265 34.25 -2.09 7.82
C LEU A 265 33.00 -1.25 7.48
N VAL A 266 33.18 0.05 7.22
CA VAL A 266 32.07 0.96 6.89
C VAL A 266 31.39 0.55 5.58
N LEU A 267 32.14 0.11 4.58
CA LEU A 267 31.55 -0.37 3.33
C LEU A 267 30.77 -1.69 3.52
N THR A 268 31.26 -2.57 4.39
CA THR A 268 30.58 -3.82 4.76
C THR A 268 29.28 -3.55 5.54
N THR A 269 29.27 -2.56 6.44
CA THR A 269 28.04 -2.16 7.15
C THR A 269 27.02 -1.53 6.21
N LEU A 270 27.46 -0.69 5.27
CA LEU A 270 26.60 -0.12 4.22
C LEU A 270 25.97 -1.20 3.32
N PHE A 271 26.74 -2.25 2.99
CA PHE A 271 26.22 -3.42 2.27
C PHE A 271 25.11 -4.13 3.06
N SER A 272 25.34 -4.40 4.35
CA SER A 272 24.35 -5.03 5.22
C SER A 272 23.06 -4.21 5.33
N GLN A 273 23.18 -2.89 5.48
CA GLN A 273 22.03 -1.97 5.53
C GLN A 273 21.25 -1.93 4.22
N THR A 274 21.94 -1.93 3.08
CA THR A 274 21.28 -1.91 1.76
C THR A 274 20.61 -3.26 1.48
N SER A 275 21.24 -4.36 1.88
CA SER A 275 20.73 -5.73 1.71
C SER A 275 19.49 -5.99 2.55
N SER A 276 19.36 -5.38 3.73
CA SER A 276 18.18 -5.54 4.59
C SER A 276 16.95 -4.79 4.10
N GLN A 277 17.12 -3.72 3.32
CA GLN A 277 16.03 -2.97 2.68
C GLN A 277 15.51 -3.66 1.41
N LEU A 278 16.19 -4.72 0.97
CA LEU A 278 15.86 -5.47 -0.23
C LEU A 278 15.45 -6.90 0.14
N PRO A 279 14.57 -7.52 -0.67
CA PRO A 279 14.19 -8.91 -0.46
C PRO A 279 15.43 -9.80 -0.62
N ARG A 280 15.57 -10.80 0.24
CA ARG A 280 16.65 -11.79 0.10
C ARG A 280 16.32 -12.69 -1.07
N THR A 281 17.14 -12.63 -2.11
CA THR A 281 16.99 -13.43 -3.33
C THR A 281 18.24 -14.27 -3.54
N SER A 282 18.10 -15.41 -4.21
CA SER A 282 19.23 -16.32 -4.48
C SER A 282 20.14 -15.84 -5.63
N TYR A 283 19.62 -15.01 -6.53
CA TYR A 283 20.38 -14.46 -7.64
C TYR A 283 21.16 -13.20 -7.24
N PHE A 284 22.29 -12.97 -7.92
CA PHE A 284 23.08 -11.76 -7.76
C PHE A 284 22.34 -10.55 -8.31
N LYS A 285 22.25 -9.49 -7.51
CA LYS A 285 21.74 -8.19 -7.95
C LYS A 285 22.90 -7.31 -8.39
N MET A 286 22.64 -6.36 -9.29
CA MET A 286 23.68 -5.44 -9.74
C MET A 286 24.31 -4.62 -8.58
N ILE A 287 23.51 -4.29 -7.56
CA ILE A 287 24.00 -3.62 -6.35
C ILE A 287 24.96 -4.51 -5.54
N ASP A 288 24.71 -5.82 -5.47
CA ASP A 288 25.59 -6.75 -4.75
C ASP A 288 26.95 -6.83 -5.45
N ILE A 289 26.95 -6.92 -6.79
CA ILE A 289 28.17 -6.93 -7.62
C ILE A 289 28.98 -5.65 -7.40
N TRP A 290 28.33 -4.49 -7.39
CA TRP A 290 29.00 -3.21 -7.11
C TRP A 290 29.65 -3.18 -5.73
N MET A 291 28.91 -3.58 -4.69
CA MET A 291 29.39 -3.54 -3.30
C MET A 291 30.51 -4.56 -3.04
N PHE A 292 30.38 -5.78 -3.55
CA PHE A 292 31.48 -6.77 -3.49
C PHE A 292 32.72 -6.29 -4.24
N GLY A 293 32.53 -5.66 -5.42
CA GLY A 293 33.62 -5.06 -6.17
C GLY A 293 34.35 -3.97 -5.38
N ALA A 294 33.61 -3.04 -4.76
CA ALA A 294 34.19 -1.96 -3.97
C ALA A 294 34.92 -2.49 -2.70
N ILE A 295 34.35 -3.48 -2.01
CA ILE A 295 35.02 -4.14 -0.86
C ILE A 295 36.29 -4.87 -1.33
N GLY A 296 36.21 -5.58 -2.45
CA GLY A 296 37.36 -6.26 -3.06
C GLY A 296 38.48 -5.31 -3.46
N CYS A 297 38.15 -4.11 -3.96
CA CYS A 297 39.12 -3.06 -4.26
C CYS A 297 39.87 -2.59 -3.00
N ILE A 298 39.16 -2.31 -1.90
CA ILE A 298 39.80 -1.91 -0.64
C ILE A 298 40.66 -3.05 -0.08
N PHE A 299 40.18 -4.29 -0.15
CA PHE A 299 40.96 -5.47 0.24
C PHE A 299 42.27 -5.59 -0.55
N SER A 300 42.21 -5.39 -1.87
CA SER A 300 43.40 -5.40 -2.74
C SER A 300 44.39 -4.28 -2.39
N ILE A 301 43.89 -3.12 -1.98
CA ILE A 301 44.72 -2.01 -1.48
C ILE A 301 45.41 -2.40 -0.16
N ILE A 302 44.70 -3.03 0.77
CA ILE A 302 45.30 -3.52 2.03
C ILE A 302 46.40 -4.54 1.75
N VAL A 303 46.16 -5.50 0.86
CA VAL A 303 47.17 -6.49 0.44
C VAL A 303 48.39 -5.80 -0.19
N THR A 304 48.17 -4.78 -1.01
CA THR A 304 49.29 -4.01 -1.59
C THR A 304 50.09 -3.29 -0.51
N GLN A 305 49.44 -2.71 0.49
CA GLN A 305 50.12 -2.04 1.60
C GLN A 305 50.96 -3.00 2.44
N THR A 306 50.45 -4.21 2.73
CA THR A 306 51.19 -5.22 3.50
C THR A 306 52.38 -5.77 2.72
N VAL A 307 52.23 -5.99 1.41
CA VAL A 307 53.34 -6.44 0.55
C VAL A 307 54.42 -5.36 0.44
N VAL A 308 54.05 -4.09 0.29
CA VAL A 308 55.01 -2.99 0.22
C VAL A 308 55.77 -2.82 1.54
N ASP A 309 55.11 -2.96 2.69
CA ASP A 309 55.75 -2.93 4.01
C ASP A 309 56.74 -4.09 4.18
N PHE A 310 56.33 -5.31 3.81
CA PHE A 310 57.17 -6.51 3.85
C PHE A 310 58.43 -6.38 2.98
N ILE A 311 58.33 -5.76 1.80
CA ILE A 311 59.49 -5.52 0.92
C ILE A 311 60.37 -4.36 1.44
N HIS A 312 59.79 -3.40 2.17
CA HIS A 312 60.50 -2.24 2.72
C HIS A 312 61.29 -2.54 4.00
N GLU A 313 61.29 -3.76 4.53
CA GLU A 313 62.29 -4.17 5.52
C GLU A 313 63.62 -4.59 4.86
N PRO A 314 64.58 -3.66 4.67
CA PRO A 314 66.00 -4.00 4.79
C PRO A 314 66.68 -3.18 5.89
N ASN A 315 67.11 -3.86 6.96
CA ASN A 315 68.19 -3.48 7.89
C ASN A 315 68.27 -2.00 8.34
N GLU A 316 67.35 -1.51 9.19
CA GLU A 316 67.63 -0.33 10.02
C GLU A 316 67.86 -0.78 11.48
N PRO A 317 69.10 -0.70 12.02
CA PRO A 317 69.34 -1.05 13.41
C PRO A 317 68.54 -0.10 14.30
N GLN A 318 67.73 -0.67 15.20
CA GLN A 318 67.06 0.05 16.28
C GLN A 318 68.07 1.01 16.93
N LYS A 319 67.92 2.33 16.72
CA LYS A 319 68.59 3.33 17.54
C LYS A 319 67.94 3.29 18.91
N VAL A 320 68.47 2.42 19.76
CA VAL A 320 68.23 2.43 21.20
C VAL A 320 68.77 3.78 21.68
N VAL A 321 67.89 4.76 21.90
CA VAL A 321 68.28 6.00 22.57
C VAL A 321 68.53 5.63 24.03
N PRO A 322 69.78 5.69 24.54
CA PRO A 322 70.02 5.39 25.94
C PRO A 322 69.28 6.43 26.79
N ILE A 323 68.49 5.94 27.75
CA ILE A 323 67.87 6.76 28.79
C ILE A 323 69.01 7.45 29.54
N LYS A 324 69.18 8.77 29.34
CA LYS A 324 70.07 9.56 30.19
C LYS A 324 69.40 9.70 31.55
N VAL A 325 69.85 8.92 32.52
CA VAL A 325 69.58 9.18 33.93
C VAL A 325 70.25 10.52 34.26
N GLN A 326 69.46 11.55 34.58
CA GLN A 326 70.01 12.77 35.15
C GLN A 326 70.50 12.44 36.57
N GLU A 327 71.82 12.36 36.75
CA GLU A 327 72.45 12.57 38.06
C GLU A 327 72.27 14.04 38.45
N GLY A 328 71.06 14.41 38.87
CA GLY A 328 70.75 15.65 39.55
C GLY A 328 70.61 15.37 41.03
N GLY A 329 71.59 15.82 41.82
CA GLY A 329 71.72 15.53 43.24
C GLY A 329 70.43 15.65 44.06
N MET A 330 70.18 14.62 44.87
CA MET A 330 69.20 14.60 45.94
C MET A 330 69.54 15.70 46.97
N ARG A 331 68.91 16.88 46.83
CA ARG A 331 68.91 17.90 47.90
C ARG A 331 67.87 17.51 48.93
N VAL A 332 68.36 16.96 50.05
CA VAL A 332 67.60 16.83 51.29
C VAL A 332 67.58 18.21 51.95
N THR A 333 66.45 18.91 51.90
CA THR A 333 66.17 20.03 52.81
C THR A 333 65.72 19.43 54.14
N LYS A 334 66.57 19.54 55.18
CA LYS A 334 66.16 19.37 56.56
C LYS A 334 65.30 20.57 56.96
N GLU A 335 64.06 20.33 57.37
CA GLU A 335 63.39 21.23 58.31
C GLU A 335 64.13 21.14 59.65
N VAL A 336 64.64 22.27 60.12
CA VAL A 336 65.04 22.46 61.52
C VAL A 336 64.18 23.61 62.01
N GLY A 337 63.32 23.31 62.98
CA GLY A 337 62.58 24.31 63.71
C GLY A 337 63.46 25.02 64.73
N GLU A 338 63.18 26.30 64.92
CA GLU A 338 63.09 26.97 66.22
C GLU A 338 62.12 28.15 66.11
#